data_AF-A0A397Z7M0-F1
#
_entry.id   AF-A0A397Z7M0-F1
#
_cell.length_a   1.000
_cell.length_b   1.000
_cell.length_c   1.000
_cell.angle_alpha   90.00
_cell.angle_beta   90.00
_cell.angle_gamma   90.00
#
_symmetry.space_group_name_H-M   'P 1'
#
loop_
_entity.id
_entity.type
_entity.pdbx_description
1 polymer ?
#
loop_
_entity_poly.entity_id
_entity_poly.type
_entity_poly.pdbx_seq_one_letter_code
_entity_poly.pdbx_strand_id
1 'polypeptide(L)' 'MNRIHVHFSSCLPTDGEVISGMRRDVNVFIFLNIRKALEDGIAFYISDNKVILTEGVDGVVPVDYFQKIESWPSWQPIPF' A
#
# COMPACT_ATOMS: atom_id res chain seq x y z
N MET A 1 -5.24 15.48 13.16
CA MET A 1 -5.24 14.51 12.05
C MET A 1 -5.12 15.30 10.76
N ASN A 2 -3.89 15.47 10.24
CA ASN A 2 -3.63 16.04 8.91
C ASN A 2 -2.67 15.07 8.21
N ARG A 3 -3.13 13.86 7.92
CA ARG A 3 -2.35 12.95 7.08
C ARG A 3 -2.64 13.32 5.64
N ILE A 4 -1.65 13.92 4.99
CA ILE A 4 -1.70 14.30 3.57
C ILE A 4 -1.09 13.22 2.67
N HIS A 5 -0.56 12.13 3.25
CA HIS A 5 0.11 11.05 2.54
C HIS A 5 -0.72 9.77 2.58
N VAL A 6 -0.62 8.96 1.52
CA VAL A 6 -1.08 7.58 1.48
C VAL A 6 0.00 6.70 2.12
N HIS A 7 -0.39 5.90 3.12
CA HIS A 7 0.51 5.03 3.88
C HIS A 7 0.42 3.60 3.38
N PHE A 8 1.56 2.97 3.18
CA PHE A 8 1.71 1.58 2.77
C PHE A 8 2.44 0.77 3.84
N SER A 9 2.03 -0.48 3.99
CA SER A 9 2.78 -1.47 4.76
C SER A 9 3.83 -2.13 3.88
N SER A 10 5.01 -2.41 4.44
CA SER A 10 6.06 -3.20 3.78
C SER A 10 5.89 -4.71 3.97
N CYS A 11 4.94 -5.14 4.82
CA CYS A 11 4.80 -6.53 5.26
C CYS A 11 3.35 -6.99 5.28
N LEU A 12 3.15 -8.32 5.26
CA LEU A 12 1.85 -8.98 5.31
C LEU A 12 1.48 -9.34 6.76
N PRO A 13 0.18 -9.53 7.08
CA PRO A 13 -0.23 -9.91 8.43
C PRO A 13 0.31 -11.29 8.87
N THR A 14 0.75 -12.11 7.93
CA THR A 14 1.35 -13.43 8.18
C THR A 14 2.78 -13.36 8.70
N ASP A 15 3.43 -12.19 8.64
CA ASP A 15 4.85 -12.03 8.97
C ASP A 15 5.12 -11.97 10.49
N GLY A 16 4.12 -12.32 11.31
CA GLY A 16 4.24 -12.60 12.74
C GLY A 16 4.27 -11.36 13.65
N GLU A 17 4.84 -10.26 13.18
CA GLU A 17 4.89 -8.99 13.89
C GLU A 17 3.82 -8.03 13.33
N VAL A 18 2.98 -7.45 14.19
CA VAL A 18 2.05 -6.40 13.78
C VAL A 18 2.86 -5.14 13.51
N ILE A 19 3.16 -4.92 12.24
CA ILE A 19 3.98 -3.80 11.80
C ILE A 19 3.11 -2.55 11.69
N SER A 20 3.68 -1.42 12.09
CA SER A 20 3.05 -0.11 11.97
C SER A 20 2.52 0.09 10.55
N GLY A 21 1.23 0.43 10.42
CA GLY A 21 0.58 0.64 9.12
C GLY A 21 -0.34 -0.50 8.68
N MET A 22 -0.28 -1.69 9.29
CA MET A 22 -1.20 -2.79 9.00
C MET A 22 -2.28 -2.92 10.08
N ARG A 23 -3.56 -2.91 9.68
CA ARG A 23 -4.66 -3.21 10.60
C ARG A 23 -4.94 -4.71 10.64
N ARG A 24 -5.42 -5.20 11.79
CA ARG A 24 -5.76 -6.62 11.96
C ARG A 24 -7.09 -7.00 11.29
N ASP A 25 -7.97 -6.02 11.09
CA ASP A 25 -9.32 -6.17 10.55
C ASP A 25 -9.41 -5.83 9.05
N VAL A 26 -8.33 -6.00 8.30
CA VAL A 26 -8.34 -5.81 6.85
C VAL A 26 -9.11 -6.93 6.15
N ASN A 27 -9.80 -6.60 5.06
CA ASN A 27 -10.48 -7.58 4.21
C ASN A 27 -9.85 -7.71 2.83
N VAL A 28 -8.98 -6.77 2.46
CA VAL A 28 -8.41 -6.65 1.12
C VAL A 28 -6.97 -6.14 1.20
N PHE A 29 -6.10 -6.74 0.40
CA PHE A 29 -4.77 -6.23 0.09
C PHE A 29 -4.76 -5.68 -1.32
N ILE A 30 -4.23 -4.46 -1.46
CA ILE A 30 -3.94 -3.83 -2.74
C ILE A 30 -2.42 -3.76 -2.85
N PHE A 31 -1.87 -4.46 -3.84
CA PHE A 31 -0.45 -4.46 -4.12
C PHE A 31 -0.16 -3.43 -5.20
N LEU A 32 0.86 -2.60 -4.97
CA LEU A 32 1.23 -1.53 -5.89
C LEU A 32 2.46 -1.93 -6.70
N ASN A 33 2.42 -1.68 -8.01
CA ASN A 33 3.58 -1.72 -8.88
C ASN A 33 4.43 -0.46 -8.66
N ILE A 34 5.27 -0.51 -7.63
CA ILE A 34 6.14 0.61 -7.24
C ILE A 34 7.09 1.00 -8.38
N ARG A 35 7.58 0.02 -9.17
CA ARG A 35 8.47 0.30 -10.30
C ARG A 35 7.80 1.23 -11.31
N LYS A 36 6.59 0.88 -11.76
CA LYS A 36 5.83 1.70 -12.70
C LYS A 36 5.54 3.09 -12.13
N ALA A 37 5.14 3.16 -10.86
CA ALA A 37 4.86 4.43 -10.19
C ALA A 37 6.10 5.35 -10.12
N LEU A 38 7.27 4.79 -9.81
CA LEU A 38 8.54 5.53 -9.79
C LEU A 38 8.96 6.00 -11.19
N GLU A 39 8.78 5.15 -12.22
CA GLU A 39 9.07 5.49 -13.62
C GLU A 39 8.17 6.63 -14.13
N ASP A 40 6.91 6.68 -13.69
CA ASP A 40 5.97 7.76 -13.99
C ASP A 40 6.17 9.01 -13.10
N GLY A 41 7.16 9.00 -12.21
CA GLY A 41 7.56 10.16 -11.40
C GLY A 41 6.87 10.31 -10.05
N ILE A 42 6.14 9.29 -9.57
CA ILE A 42 5.52 9.31 -8.24
C ILE A 42 6.60 9.07 -7.19
N ALA A 43 6.76 10.03 -6.27
CA ALA A 43 7.72 9.93 -5.18
C ALA A 43 7.20 9.02 -4.05
N PHE A 44 8.10 8.17 -3.54
CA PHE A 44 7.87 7.36 -2.35
C PHE A 44 8.94 7.65 -1.30
N TYR A 45 8.52 7.61 -0.03
CA TYR A 45 9.36 7.88 1.12
C TYR A 45 9.27 6.73 2.11
N ILE A 46 10.33 6.50 2.86
CA ILE A 46 10.32 5.54 3.98
C ILE A 46 10.50 6.34 5.26
N SER A 47 9.52 6.25 6.15
CA SER A 47 9.60 6.86 7.49
C SER A 47 10.56 6.11 8.41
N ASP A 48 10.93 6.73 9.53
CA ASP A 48 11.79 6.11 10.54
C ASP A 48 11.25 4.76 11.05
N ASN A 49 9.91 4.64 11.14
CA ASN A 49 9.21 3.41 11.52
C ASN A 49 9.04 2.42 10.35
N LYS A 50 9.79 2.58 9.26
CA LYS A 50 9.77 1.71 8.07
C LYS A 50 8.43 1.66 7.32
N VAL A 51 7.50 2.57 7.62
CA VAL A 51 6.27 2.76 6.83
C VAL A 51 6.62 3.47 5.53
N ILE A 52 6.09 2.96 4.42
CA ILE A 52 6.24 3.57 3.09
C ILE A 52 5.11 4.59 2.90
N LEU A 53 5.44 5.74 2.32
CA LEU A 53 4.55 6.89 2.17
C LEU A 53 4.64 7.45 0.76
N THR A 54 3.55 8.00 0.24
CA THR A 54 3.54 8.82 -0.96
C THR A 54 2.52 9.95 -0.82
N GLU A 55 2.78 11.09 -1.45
CA GLU A 55 1.77 12.13 -1.65
C GLU A 55 0.72 11.70 -2.70
N GLY A 56 1.07 10.73 -3.55
CA GLY A 56 0.25 10.36 -4.69
C GLY A 56 0.18 11.48 -5.73
N VAL A 57 -0.76 11.36 -6.65
CA VAL A 57 -1.15 12.38 -7.61
C VAL A 57 -2.40 13.04 -7.06
N ASP A 58 -2.31 14.33 -6.70
CA ASP A 58 -3.40 15.08 -6.06
C ASP A 58 -3.96 14.39 -4.80
N GLY A 59 -3.09 13.73 -4.02
CA GLY A 59 -3.47 13.01 -2.79
C GLY A 59 -3.97 11.58 -3.01
N VAL A 60 -3.96 11.07 -4.25
CA VAL A 60 -4.51 9.75 -4.60
C VAL A 60 -3.47 8.90 -5.33
N VAL A 61 -3.51 7.59 -5.14
CA VAL A 61 -2.73 6.65 -5.96
C VAL A 61 -3.65 6.02 -7.01
N PRO A 62 -3.46 6.32 -8.31
CA PRO A 62 -4.31 5.78 -9.37
C PRO A 62 -4.30 4.26 -9.44
N VAL A 63 -5.43 3.68 -9.89
CA VAL A 63 -5.60 2.25 -10.10
C VAL A 63 -4.63 1.67 -11.15
N ASP A 64 -4.13 2.50 -12.07
CA ASP A 64 -3.14 2.11 -13.08
C ASP A 64 -1.83 1.57 -12.50
N TYR A 65 -1.56 1.86 -11.22
CA TYR A 65 -0.40 1.38 -10.50
C TYR A 65 -0.69 0.11 -9.70
N PHE A 66 -1.92 -0.39 -9.70
CA PHE A 66 -2.25 -1.62 -8.97
C PHE A 66 -1.68 -2.80 -9.72
N GLN A 67 -0.93 -3.63 -8.99
CA GLN A 67 -0.37 -4.87 -9.51
C GLN A 67 -1.36 -6.03 -9.35
N LYS A 68 -2.02 -6.11 -8.20
CA LYS A 68 -3.08 -7.08 -7.91
C LYS A 68 -3.89 -6.65 -6.70
N ILE A 69 -5.11 -7.16 -6.61
CA ILE A 69 -5.95 -7.05 -5.41
C ILE A 69 -6.30 -8.46 -4.95
N GLU A 70 -6.15 -8.72 -3.65
CA GLU A 70 -6.45 -10.01 -3.04
C GLU A 70 -7.35 -9.81 -1.82
N SER A 71 -8.36 -10.66 -1.67
CA SER A 71 -9.17 -10.72 -0.45
C SER A 71 -8.39 -11.37 0.70
N TRP A 72 -8.74 -11.03 1.93
CA TRP A 72 -8.21 -11.65 3.14
C TRP A 72 -9.37 -12.14 4.02
N PRO A 73 -9.29 -13.34 4.61
CA PRO A 73 -8.13 -14.25 4.66
C PRO A 73 -8.06 -15.29 3.52
N SER A 74 -9.00 -15.26 2.57
CA SER A 74 -9.13 -16.30 1.55
C SER A 74 -8.18 -16.17 0.35
N TRP A 75 -7.41 -15.07 0.25
CA TRP A 75 -6.46 -14.79 -0.83
C TRP A 75 -7.05 -14.91 -2.24
N GLN A 76 -8.36 -14.70 -2.39
CA GLN A 76 -8.99 -14.74 -3.71
C GLN A 76 -8.67 -13.44 -4.47
N PRO A 77 -8.22 -13.53 -5.74
CA PRO A 77 -8.03 -12.35 -6.58
C PRO A 77 -9.34 -11.58 -6.74
N ILE A 78 -9.26 -10.24 -6.66
CA ILE A 78 -10.38 -9.33 -6.92
C ILE A 78 -10.08 -8.59 -8.24
N PRO A 79 -10.98 -8.62 -9.25
CA PRO A 79 -10.83 -7.84 -10.48
C PRO A 79 -10.89 -6.33 -10.23
N PHE A 80 -10.16 -5.54 -11.03
CA PHE A 80 -10.14 -4.08 -10.99
C PHE A 80 -9.85 -3.49 -12.38
#